data_AF-W2SN66-F1
#
_entry.id   AF-W2SN66-F1
#
_cell.length_a   1.000
_cell.length_b   1.000
_cell.length_c   1.000
_cell.angle_alpha   90.00
_cell.angle_beta   90.00
_cell.angle_gamma   90.00
#
_symmetry.space_group_name_H-M   'P 1'
#
loop_
_entity.id
_entity.type
_entity.pdbx_description
1 polymer ?
#
loop_
_entity_poly.entity_id
_entity_poly.type
_entity_poly.pdbx_seq_one_letter_code
_entity_poly.pdbx_strand_id
1 'polypeptide(L)'
;MTQAEKIKYDVIGLTETRRRHPLNAVYETGEELFLGTCDSGGVGGVGILVNTRTAKNIDSFEQLTTRIGRLRMRRGRNPRTIINWDLFATLAGFWEDSAMDNIDEEYDRLVEHLHDFTKRAESFKTTKRRMSLEILELIRQRGAAQAARNPELTSELARLCREAIKEDLKERRAEVLAEAAEAGRSIRYARRDFATTSALG
;
A
#
# COMPACT_ATOMS: atom_id res chain seq x y z
N MET A 1 1.40 -5.51 35.52
CA MET A 1 1.17 -4.33 34.67
C MET A 1 1.60 -4.70 33.27
N THR A 2 0.65 -5.01 32.40
CA THR A 2 0.88 -5.47 31.03
C THR A 2 1.35 -4.31 30.19
N GLN A 3 2.60 -4.39 29.74
CA GLN A 3 3.18 -3.43 28.81
C GLN A 3 2.44 -3.61 27.47
N ALA A 4 1.66 -2.60 27.08
CA ALA A 4 1.01 -2.60 25.77
C ALA A 4 2.07 -2.78 24.68
N GLU A 5 1.91 -3.77 23.82
CA GLU A 5 2.79 -3.95 22.67
C GLU A 5 2.73 -2.69 21.81
N LYS A 6 3.89 -2.09 21.54
CA LYS A 6 3.97 -0.84 20.79
C LYS A 6 3.48 -1.08 19.36
N ILE A 7 2.35 -0.48 19.00
CA ILE A 7 1.85 -0.45 17.63
C ILE A 7 2.96 0.10 16.74
N LYS A 8 3.26 -0.62 15.66
CA LYS A 8 4.26 -0.21 14.67
C LYS A 8 3.60 0.69 13.63
N TYR A 9 4.12 1.90 13.45
CA TYR A 9 3.60 2.87 12.49
C TYR A 9 4.72 3.63 11.79
N ASP A 10 4.39 4.20 10.62
CA ASP A 10 5.23 5.16 9.92
C ASP A 10 4.69 6.59 10.09
N VAL A 11 3.37 6.76 9.96
CA VAL A 11 2.65 8.03 10.14
C VAL A 11 1.31 7.74 10.81
N ILE A 12 0.94 8.55 11.81
CA ILE A 12 -0.37 8.52 12.48
C ILE A 12 -1.04 9.89 12.25
N GLY A 13 -2.28 9.86 11.77
CA GLY A 13 -3.15 11.04 11.72
C GLY A 13 -3.90 11.21 13.04
N LEU A 14 -3.97 12.45 13.52
CA LEU A 14 -4.70 12.86 14.71
C LEU A 14 -5.81 13.82 14.26
N THR A 15 -7.01 13.63 14.78
CA THR A 15 -8.17 14.51 14.59
C THR A 15 -8.66 15.00 15.94
N GLU A 16 -9.43 16.08 15.95
CA GLU A 16 -9.96 16.69 17.18
C GLU A 16 -8.87 17.03 18.21
N THR A 17 -7.73 17.58 17.75
CA THR A 17 -6.62 17.96 18.64
C THR A 17 -6.95 19.16 19.53
N ARG A 18 -8.00 19.94 19.17
CA ARG A 18 -8.55 21.09 19.91
C ARG A 18 -7.51 22.12 20.36
N ARG A 19 -6.38 22.18 19.67
CA ARG A 19 -5.30 23.12 19.98
C ARG A 19 -5.60 24.49 19.38
N ARG A 20 -5.47 25.56 20.17
CA ARG A 20 -5.68 26.93 19.66
C ARG A 20 -4.51 27.48 18.85
N HIS A 21 -3.32 26.91 19.02
CA HIS A 21 -2.10 27.35 18.34
C HIS A 21 -1.41 26.15 17.70
N PRO A 22 -0.80 26.33 16.51
CA PRO A 22 -0.10 25.25 15.86
C PRO A 22 1.12 24.86 16.71
N LEU A 23 1.47 23.59 16.69
CA LEU A 23 2.66 23.08 17.37
C LEU A 23 3.46 22.23 16.39
N ASN A 24 4.77 22.43 16.41
CA ASN A 24 5.73 21.47 15.88
C ASN A 24 6.66 21.07 17.04
N ALA A 25 6.76 19.78 17.31
CA ALA A 25 7.63 19.24 18.36
C ALA A 25 8.37 18.00 17.87
N VAL A 26 9.63 17.89 18.28
CA VAL A 26 10.44 16.69 18.06
C VAL A 26 10.69 16.05 19.42
N TYR A 27 10.27 14.81 19.59
CA TYR A 27 10.49 14.07 20.82
C TYR A 27 11.93 13.54 20.90
N GLU A 28 12.40 13.19 22.11
CA GLU A 28 13.72 12.58 22.30
C GLU A 28 13.89 11.26 21.53
N THR A 29 12.77 10.58 21.23
CA THR A 29 12.71 9.39 20.37
C THR A 29 13.05 9.70 18.90
N GLY A 30 13.09 10.97 18.52
CA GLY A 30 13.27 11.46 17.15
C GLY A 30 11.98 11.45 16.32
N GLU A 31 10.83 11.23 16.97
CA GLU A 31 9.52 11.32 16.33
C GLU A 31 9.10 12.78 16.22
N GLU A 32 8.47 13.13 15.09
CA GLU A 32 8.04 14.50 14.81
C GLU A 32 6.52 14.61 14.90
N LEU A 33 6.04 15.58 15.67
CA LEU A 33 4.63 15.87 15.87
C LEU A 33 4.29 17.24 15.30
N PHE A 34 3.33 17.25 14.38
CA PHE A 34 2.71 18.46 13.85
C PHE A 34 1.28 18.54 14.34
N LEU A 35 0.89 19.68 14.91
CA LEU A 35 -0.50 19.97 15.28
C LEU A 35 -0.91 21.27 14.61
N GLY A 36 -2.02 21.21 13.89
CA GLY A 36 -2.80 22.36 13.44
C GLY A 36 -3.75 22.86 14.51
N THR A 37 -4.44 23.95 14.20
CA THR A 37 -5.35 24.65 15.09
C THR A 37 -6.80 24.20 14.95
N CYS A 38 -7.56 24.25 16.03
CA CYS A 38 -9.02 24.25 15.99
C CYS A 38 -9.57 25.64 15.62
N ASP A 39 -10.87 25.73 15.34
CA ASP A 39 -11.53 27.03 15.19
C ASP A 39 -11.69 27.76 16.54
N SER A 40 -12.28 28.96 16.49
CA SER A 40 -12.60 29.77 17.68
C SER A 40 -13.57 29.08 18.64
N GLY A 41 -14.37 28.12 18.15
CA GLY A 41 -15.26 27.28 18.95
C GLY A 41 -14.55 26.12 19.65
N GLY A 42 -13.26 25.90 19.39
CA GLY A 42 -12.52 24.75 19.92
C GLY A 42 -12.83 23.45 19.20
N VAL A 43 -13.46 23.51 18.02
CA VAL A 43 -13.87 22.34 17.23
C VAL A 43 -12.80 22.01 16.19
N GLY A 44 -12.50 20.72 16.04
CA GLY A 44 -11.50 20.22 15.10
C GLY A 44 -10.08 20.36 15.63
N GLY A 45 -9.16 20.67 14.72
CA GLY A 45 -7.74 20.52 14.93
C GLY A 45 -7.27 19.18 14.37
N VAL A 46 -6.28 19.26 13.50
CA VAL A 46 -5.62 18.10 12.89
C VAL A 46 -4.21 18.00 13.40
N GLY A 47 -3.68 16.79 13.48
CA GLY A 47 -2.30 16.57 13.84
C GLY A 47 -1.74 15.37 13.13
N ILE A 48 -0.43 15.27 13.06
CA ILE A 48 0.26 14.14 12.48
C ILE A 48 1.47 13.84 13.34
N LEU A 49 1.58 12.58 13.77
CA LEU A 49 2.77 12.04 14.41
C LEU A 49 3.52 11.17 13.41
N VAL A 50 4.80 11.43 13.22
CA VAL A 50 5.66 10.73 12.26
C VAL A 50 6.76 9.99 13.00
N ASN A 51 6.93 8.71 12.66
CA ASN A 51 7.98 7.88 13.23
C ASN A 51 9.37 8.41 12.84
N THR A 52 10.36 8.23 13.72
CA THR A 52 11.76 8.63 13.53
C THR A 52 12.37 8.21 12.18
N ARG A 53 12.00 7.03 11.66
CA ARG A 53 12.50 6.53 10.36
C ARG A 53 12.01 7.36 9.18
N THR A 54 10.82 7.93 9.32
CA THR A 54 10.05 8.59 8.26
C THR A 54 10.14 10.11 8.38
N ALA A 55 10.41 10.63 9.58
CA ALA A 55 10.59 12.04 9.91
C ALA A 55 11.59 12.77 8.98
N LYS A 56 12.72 12.13 8.68
CA LYS A 56 13.77 12.68 7.79
C LYS A 56 13.31 12.96 6.35
N ASN A 57 12.18 12.39 5.94
CA ASN A 57 11.61 12.58 4.61
C ASN A 57 10.50 13.63 4.60
N ILE A 58 10.16 14.27 5.71
CA ILE A 58 9.12 15.31 5.72
C ILE A 58 9.62 16.54 4.99
N ASP A 59 8.81 17.06 4.06
CA ASP A 59 9.03 18.36 3.43
C ASP A 59 8.30 19.46 4.18
N SER A 60 7.00 19.27 4.42
CA SER A 60 6.16 20.27 5.07
C SER A 60 4.84 19.68 5.54
N PHE A 61 4.30 20.22 6.62
CA PHE A 61 2.90 20.04 7.00
C PHE A 61 2.13 21.34 6.80
N GLU A 62 0.96 21.25 6.18
CA GLU A 62 0.06 22.38 5.97
C GLU A 62 -1.35 22.02 6.40
N GLN A 63 -1.95 22.87 7.21
CA GLN A 63 -3.36 22.74 7.55
C GLN A 63 -4.21 23.45 6.50
N LEU A 64 -5.06 22.70 5.80
CA LEU A 64 -5.95 23.24 4.76
C LEU A 64 -7.27 23.73 5.37
N THR A 65 -7.80 22.98 6.34
CA THR A 65 -9.01 23.34 7.10
C THR A 65 -8.85 22.88 8.55
N THR A 66 -9.82 23.21 9.41
CA THR A 66 -9.85 22.72 10.80
C THR A 66 -9.87 21.19 10.91
N ARG A 67 -10.28 20.48 9.85
CA ARG A 67 -10.40 19.01 9.81
C ARG A 67 -9.49 18.34 8.77
N ILE A 68 -8.75 19.11 7.98
CA ILE A 68 -7.91 18.57 6.90
C ILE A 68 -6.49 19.13 7.01
N GLY A 69 -5.54 18.22 7.21
CA GLY A 69 -4.10 18.49 7.17
C GLY A 69 -3.45 17.78 5.98
N ARG A 70 -2.41 18.39 5.42
CA ARG A 70 -1.62 17.87 4.31
C ARG A 70 -0.17 17.72 4.72
N LEU A 71 0.32 16.49 4.75
CA LEU A 71 1.74 16.20 4.90
C LEU A 71 2.37 15.99 3.52
N ARG A 72 3.37 16.79 3.19
CA ARG A 72 4.23 16.59 2.02
C ARG A 72 5.52 15.92 2.48
N MET A 73 5.94 14.91 1.74
CA MET A 73 7.15 14.14 2.04
C MET A 73 7.93 13.85 0.77
N ARG A 74 9.26 13.84 0.89
CA ARG A 74 10.18 13.37 -0.14
C ARG A 74 9.98 11.89 -0.34
N ARG A 75 9.88 11.50 -1.60
CA ARG A 75 9.78 10.09 -1.98
C ARG A 75 11.12 9.40 -1.74
N GLY A 76 11.25 8.67 -0.63
CA GLY A 76 12.32 7.70 -0.43
C GLY A 76 12.21 6.52 -1.41
N ARG A 77 13.24 5.67 -1.50
CA ARG A 77 13.34 4.58 -2.50
C ARG A 77 12.20 3.55 -2.48
N ASN A 78 11.29 3.53 -1.50
CA ASN A 78 10.06 2.72 -1.48
C ASN A 78 9.09 3.19 -0.37
N PRO A 79 8.12 4.09 -0.62
CA PRO A 79 7.06 4.34 0.36
C PRO A 79 6.04 3.19 0.31
N ARG A 80 5.92 2.42 1.41
CA ARG A 80 4.84 1.44 1.60
C ARG A 80 3.77 2.01 2.54
N THR A 81 3.00 2.97 2.05
CA THR A 81 1.73 3.33 2.69
C THR A 81 0.80 3.83 1.61
N ILE A 82 -0.14 2.99 1.19
CA ILE A 82 -1.26 3.36 0.32
C ILE A 82 -2.49 3.23 1.20
N ILE A 83 -3.00 4.34 1.73
CA ILE A 83 -4.40 4.40 2.14
C ILE A 83 -5.17 4.61 0.85
N ASN A 84 -5.78 3.54 0.34
CA ASN A 84 -6.58 3.59 -0.89
C ASN A 84 -7.85 4.42 -0.60
N TRP A 85 -8.21 5.33 -1.51
CA TRP A 85 -9.46 6.08 -1.49
C TRP A 85 -10.68 5.17 -1.40
N ASP A 86 -10.64 3.99 -2.05
CA ASP A 86 -11.71 2.98 -1.98
C ASP A 86 -11.84 2.38 -0.58
N LEU A 87 -10.72 2.26 0.16
CA LEU A 87 -10.72 1.82 1.56
C LEU A 87 -11.40 2.86 2.46
N PHE A 88 -11.12 4.15 2.21
CA PHE A 88 -11.75 5.24 2.94
C PHE A 88 -13.25 5.36 2.62
N ALA A 89 -13.65 5.21 1.35
CA ALA A 89 -15.06 5.24 0.96
C ALA A 89 -15.86 4.06 1.55
N THR A 90 -15.24 2.86 1.63
CA THR A 90 -15.85 1.68 2.26
C THR A 90 -15.99 1.86 3.77
N LEU A 91 -14.99 2.46 4.43
CA LEU A 91 -15.13 2.83 5.84
C LEU A 91 -16.20 3.90 6.01
N ALA A 92 -16.17 5.00 5.26
CA ALA A 92 -17.09 6.13 5.42
C ALA A 92 -18.57 5.74 5.28
N GLY A 93 -18.91 4.84 4.34
CA GLY A 93 -20.28 4.35 4.18
C GLY A 93 -20.80 3.51 5.35
N PHE A 94 -19.91 2.97 6.20
CA PHE A 94 -20.30 2.23 7.41
C PHE A 94 -20.76 3.16 8.55
N TRP A 95 -20.26 4.40 8.60
CA TRP A 95 -20.60 5.38 9.65
C TRP A 95 -21.95 6.07 9.40
N GLU A 96 -22.52 5.94 8.21
CA GLU A 96 -23.76 6.61 7.81
C GLU A 96 -25.02 5.87 8.33
N ASP A 97 -24.89 4.63 8.82
CA ASP A 97 -26.02 3.75 9.19
C ASP A 97 -26.09 3.41 10.70
N SER A 98 -25.17 3.94 11.51
CA SER A 98 -25.00 3.53 12.91
C SER A 98 -25.02 4.73 13.87
N ALA A 99 -26.20 5.14 14.31
CA ALA A 99 -26.33 5.98 15.50
C ALA A 99 -26.04 5.12 16.74
N MET A 100 -24.82 5.16 17.27
CA MET A 100 -24.44 4.36 18.44
C MET A 100 -23.77 5.19 19.53
N ASP A 101 -24.28 5.02 20.75
CA ASP A 101 -23.98 5.86 21.92
C ASP A 101 -22.73 5.42 22.73
N ASN A 102 -21.98 4.41 22.27
CA ASN A 102 -20.83 3.87 23.01
C ASN A 102 -19.53 3.94 22.19
N ILE A 103 -18.65 4.86 22.59
CA ILE A 103 -17.34 5.11 21.97
C ILE A 103 -16.46 3.85 21.98
N ASP A 104 -16.50 3.04 23.04
CA ASP A 104 -15.61 1.88 23.16
C ASP A 104 -15.95 0.78 22.15
N GLU A 105 -17.24 0.52 21.91
CA GLU A 105 -17.71 -0.41 20.87
C GLU A 105 -17.38 0.08 19.46
N GLU A 106 -17.37 1.40 19.24
CA GLU A 106 -17.00 2.03 17.98
C GLU A 106 -15.51 1.82 17.67
N TYR A 107 -14.65 1.92 18.69
CA TYR A 107 -13.21 1.62 18.59
C TYR A 107 -12.94 0.13 18.35
N ASP A 108 -13.57 -0.77 19.10
CA ASP A 108 -13.35 -2.21 18.94
C ASP A 108 -13.78 -2.69 17.55
N ARG A 109 -14.92 -2.18 17.04
CA ARG A 109 -15.42 -2.52 15.71
C ARG A 109 -14.57 -1.93 14.58
N LEU A 110 -14.01 -0.73 14.78
CA LEU A 110 -13.02 -0.14 13.87
C LEU A 110 -11.74 -0.98 13.83
N VAL A 111 -11.24 -1.43 14.98
CA VAL A 111 -10.06 -2.28 15.08
C VAL A 111 -10.28 -3.62 14.38
N GLU A 112 -11.43 -4.27 14.57
CA GLU A 112 -11.79 -5.50 13.86
C GLU A 112 -11.84 -5.31 12.34
N HIS A 113 -12.45 -4.22 11.86
CA HIS A 113 -12.49 -3.92 10.43
C HIS A 113 -11.09 -3.63 9.87
N LEU A 114 -10.26 -2.87 10.58
CA LEU A 114 -8.87 -2.65 10.19
C LEU A 114 -8.07 -3.96 10.13
N HIS A 115 -8.34 -4.91 11.02
CA HIS A 115 -7.76 -6.24 10.98
C HIS A 115 -8.25 -7.06 9.77
N ASP A 116 -9.54 -7.04 9.46
CA ASP A 116 -10.07 -7.71 8.25
C ASP A 116 -9.52 -7.07 6.96
N PHE A 117 -9.41 -5.74 6.92
CA PHE A 117 -8.78 -5.02 5.82
C PHE A 117 -7.30 -5.32 5.70
N THR A 118 -6.57 -5.47 6.82
CA THR A 118 -5.16 -5.87 6.80
C THR A 118 -5.01 -7.29 6.26
N LYS A 119 -5.87 -8.20 6.69
CA LYS A 119 -5.92 -9.60 6.22
C LYS A 119 -6.28 -9.69 4.73
N ARG A 120 -7.22 -8.87 4.26
CA ARG A 120 -7.54 -8.71 2.83
C ARG A 120 -6.37 -8.07 2.06
N ALA A 121 -5.72 -7.04 2.60
CA ALA A 121 -4.57 -6.42 1.95
C ALA A 121 -3.37 -7.37 1.84
N GLU A 122 -3.21 -8.30 2.79
CA GLU A 122 -2.23 -9.39 2.72
C GLU A 122 -2.58 -10.41 1.63
N SER A 123 -3.86 -10.71 1.38
CA SER A 123 -4.28 -11.55 0.25
C SER A 123 -4.23 -10.82 -1.10
N PHE A 124 -4.46 -9.50 -1.13
CA PHE A 124 -4.22 -8.61 -2.28
C PHE A 124 -2.73 -8.43 -2.59
N LYS A 125 -1.82 -8.71 -1.63
CA LYS A 125 -0.36 -8.77 -1.83
C LYS A 125 0.12 -10.06 -2.47
N THR A 126 -0.75 -10.82 -3.12
CA THR A 126 -0.28 -11.50 -4.32
C THR A 126 -0.01 -10.42 -5.36
N THR A 127 1.21 -9.87 -5.33
CA THR A 127 1.84 -9.46 -6.60
C THR A 127 1.90 -10.76 -7.38
N LYS A 128 0.80 -11.08 -8.09
CA LYS A 128 0.67 -12.29 -8.88
C LYS A 128 1.95 -12.33 -9.73
N ARG A 129 2.79 -13.33 -9.43
CA ARG A 129 4.18 -13.44 -9.86
C ARG A 129 4.30 -12.96 -11.31
N ARG A 130 5.15 -11.96 -11.56
CA ARG A 130 5.39 -11.48 -12.93
C ARG A 130 6.02 -12.57 -13.81
N MET A 131 6.75 -13.52 -13.23
CA MET A 131 7.29 -14.75 -13.84
C MET A 131 7.49 -15.83 -12.76
N SER A 132 7.41 -17.11 -13.12
CA SER A 132 7.75 -18.22 -12.23
C SER A 132 9.22 -18.17 -11.74
N LEU A 133 9.51 -18.75 -10.57
CA LEU A 133 10.88 -18.84 -10.03
C LEU A 133 11.81 -19.63 -10.98
N GLU A 134 11.25 -20.60 -11.67
CA GLU A 134 11.95 -21.42 -12.65
C GLU A 134 12.41 -20.61 -13.86
N ILE A 135 11.58 -19.68 -14.37
CA ILE A 135 11.96 -18.77 -15.46
C ILE A 135 13.07 -17.81 -15.05
N LEU A 136 13.02 -17.29 -13.82
CA LEU A 136 14.07 -16.41 -13.30
C LEU A 136 15.42 -17.13 -13.21
N GLU A 137 15.40 -18.40 -12.80
CA GLU A 137 16.62 -19.21 -12.71
C GLU A 137 17.17 -19.53 -14.11
N LEU A 138 16.32 -19.84 -15.09
CA LEU A 138 16.74 -20.01 -16.49
C LEU A 138 17.38 -18.75 -17.08
N ILE A 139 16.83 -17.56 -16.79
CA ILE A 139 17.40 -16.27 -17.22
C ILE A 139 18.78 -16.05 -16.56
N ARG A 140 18.91 -16.38 -15.28
CA ARG A 140 20.17 -16.28 -14.54
C ARG A 140 21.25 -17.21 -15.13
N GLN A 141 20.88 -18.46 -15.41
CA GLN A 141 21.77 -19.45 -16.04
C GLN A 141 22.20 -19.02 -17.44
N ARG A 142 21.29 -18.45 -18.24
CA ARG A 142 21.63 -17.90 -19.56
C ARG A 142 22.64 -16.77 -19.46
N GLY A 143 22.49 -15.87 -18.48
CA GLY A 143 23.45 -14.79 -18.22
C GLY A 143 24.83 -15.33 -17.83
N ALA A 144 24.90 -16.39 -17.04
CA ALA A 144 26.15 -17.06 -16.69
C ALA A 144 26.81 -17.73 -17.91
N ALA A 145 26.04 -18.42 -18.76
CA ALA A 145 26.53 -19.04 -19.99
C ALA A 145 27.06 -18.00 -21.00
N GLN A 146 26.41 -16.84 -21.09
CA GLN A 146 26.88 -15.70 -21.89
C GLN A 146 28.21 -15.14 -21.36
N ALA A 147 28.33 -14.97 -20.03
CA ALA A 147 29.58 -14.53 -19.41
C ALA A 147 30.72 -15.54 -19.62
N ALA A 148 30.41 -16.84 -19.63
CA ALA A 148 31.35 -17.92 -19.90
C ALA A 148 31.71 -18.09 -21.39
N ARG A 149 31.15 -17.27 -22.30
CA ARG A 149 31.32 -17.37 -23.77
C ARG A 149 31.02 -18.76 -24.34
N ASN A 150 30.02 -19.47 -23.79
CA ASN A 150 29.58 -20.75 -24.34
C ASN A 150 28.33 -20.55 -25.24
N PRO A 151 28.49 -20.56 -26.58
CA PRO A 151 27.39 -20.26 -27.50
C PRO A 151 26.37 -21.39 -27.62
N GLU A 152 26.77 -22.66 -27.49
CA GLU A 152 25.84 -23.79 -27.55
C GLU A 152 24.89 -23.78 -26.35
N LEU A 153 25.43 -23.71 -25.13
CA LEU A 153 24.63 -23.65 -23.90
C LEU A 153 23.80 -22.37 -23.81
N THR A 154 24.31 -21.24 -24.31
CA THR A 154 23.54 -19.99 -24.38
C THR A 154 22.32 -20.14 -25.30
N SER A 155 22.48 -20.80 -26.45
CA SER A 155 21.41 -21.01 -27.42
C SER A 155 20.33 -21.94 -26.88
N GLU A 156 20.73 -23.00 -26.18
CA GLU A 156 19.83 -23.94 -25.53
C GLU A 156 19.05 -23.28 -24.39
N LEU A 157 19.73 -22.56 -23.49
CA LEU A 157 19.09 -21.81 -22.41
C LEU A 157 18.18 -20.70 -22.94
N ALA A 158 18.53 -20.06 -24.06
CA ALA A 158 17.66 -19.08 -24.71
C ALA A 158 16.39 -19.72 -25.28
N ARG A 159 16.45 -20.95 -25.80
CA ARG A 159 15.27 -21.71 -26.24
C ARG A 159 14.38 -22.05 -25.04
N LEU A 160 14.96 -22.60 -23.98
CA LEU A 160 14.24 -22.97 -22.76
C LEU A 160 13.58 -21.75 -22.10
N CYS A 161 14.27 -20.61 -22.04
CA CYS A 161 13.67 -19.35 -21.56
C CYS A 161 12.43 -18.95 -22.38
N ARG A 162 12.51 -19.01 -23.71
CA ARG A 162 11.39 -18.64 -24.60
C ARG A 162 10.19 -19.58 -24.44
N GLU A 163 10.44 -20.88 -24.33
CA GLU A 163 9.40 -21.88 -24.10
C GLU A 163 8.72 -21.68 -22.75
N ALA A 164 9.51 -21.54 -21.67
CA ALA A 164 8.98 -21.34 -20.33
C ALA A 164 8.17 -20.03 -20.20
N ILE A 165 8.67 -18.92 -20.75
CA ILE A 165 7.94 -17.64 -20.78
C ILE A 165 6.64 -17.76 -21.57
N LYS A 166 6.64 -18.49 -22.68
CA LYS A 166 5.45 -18.67 -23.51
C LYS A 166 4.37 -19.47 -22.78
N GLU A 167 4.74 -20.52 -22.06
CA GLU A 167 3.77 -21.31 -21.29
C GLU A 167 3.25 -20.55 -20.07
N ASP A 168 4.11 -19.84 -19.33
CA ASP A 168 3.71 -19.00 -18.18
C ASP A 168 2.72 -17.90 -18.62
N LEU A 169 2.97 -17.24 -19.77
CA LEU A 169 2.04 -16.26 -20.34
C LEU A 169 0.70 -16.87 -20.76
N LYS A 170 0.66 -18.12 -21.24
CA LYS A 170 -0.59 -18.81 -21.59
C LYS A 170 -1.40 -19.16 -20.35
N GLU A 171 -0.75 -19.77 -19.36
CA GLU A 171 -1.35 -20.10 -18.07
C GLU A 171 -1.92 -18.84 -17.40
N ARG A 172 -1.12 -17.78 -17.40
CA ARG A 172 -1.52 -16.49 -16.86
C ARG A 172 -2.72 -15.87 -17.57
N ARG A 173 -2.77 -15.97 -18.89
CA ARG A 173 -3.91 -15.50 -19.69
C ARG A 173 -5.18 -16.29 -19.37
N ALA A 174 -5.07 -17.60 -19.15
CA ALA A 174 -6.22 -18.42 -18.76
C ALA A 174 -6.75 -18.03 -17.37
N GLU A 175 -5.84 -17.80 -16.42
CA GLU A 175 -6.17 -17.35 -15.06
C GLU A 175 -6.87 -15.98 -15.05
N VAL A 176 -6.34 -14.99 -15.80
CA VAL A 176 -6.95 -13.64 -15.89
C VAL A 176 -8.36 -13.70 -16.50
N LEU A 177 -8.58 -14.61 -17.47
CA LEU A 177 -9.89 -14.80 -18.07
C LEU A 177 -10.88 -15.48 -17.11
N ALA A 178 -10.43 -16.46 -16.32
CA ALA A 178 -11.24 -17.10 -15.28
C ALA A 178 -11.65 -16.09 -14.20
N GLU A 179 -10.70 -15.28 -13.71
CA GLU A 179 -10.98 -14.23 -12.72
C GLU A 179 -11.93 -13.15 -13.25
N ALA A 180 -11.85 -12.83 -14.55
CA ALA A 180 -12.79 -11.91 -15.17
C ALA A 180 -14.20 -12.50 -15.26
N ALA A 181 -14.33 -13.80 -15.54
CA ALA A 181 -15.61 -14.49 -15.59
C ALA A 181 -16.26 -14.58 -14.20
N GLU A 182 -15.49 -14.94 -13.16
CA GLU A 182 -15.97 -14.96 -11.77
C GLU A 182 -16.41 -13.58 -11.28
N ALA A 183 -15.67 -12.52 -11.65
CA ALA A 183 -15.98 -11.15 -11.25
C ALA A 183 -17.08 -10.48 -12.10
N GLY A 184 -17.70 -11.19 -13.06
CA GLY A 184 -18.69 -10.61 -13.99
C GLY A 184 -18.13 -9.48 -14.87
N ARG A 185 -16.80 -9.39 -15.03
CA ARG A 185 -16.12 -8.34 -15.79
C ARG A 185 -16.19 -8.63 -17.29
N SER A 186 -16.21 -7.57 -18.10
CA SER A 186 -16.11 -7.72 -19.54
C SER A 186 -14.80 -8.39 -19.95
N ILE A 187 -14.89 -9.55 -20.60
CA ILE A 187 -13.75 -10.30 -21.17
C ILE A 187 -12.91 -9.41 -22.10
N ARG A 188 -13.55 -8.45 -22.78
CA ARG A 188 -12.87 -7.51 -23.68
C ARG A 188 -11.91 -6.59 -22.95
N TYR A 189 -12.32 -6.07 -21.78
CA TYR A 189 -11.48 -5.20 -20.95
C TYR A 189 -10.38 -6.00 -20.24
N ALA A 190 -10.69 -7.18 -19.70
CA ALA A 190 -9.69 -8.05 -19.07
C ALA A 190 -8.53 -8.42 -20.03
N ARG A 191 -8.83 -8.69 -21.31
CA ARG A 191 -7.81 -8.92 -22.35
C ARG A 191 -6.98 -7.68 -22.66
N ARG A 192 -7.59 -6.50 -22.66
CA ARG A 192 -6.90 -5.22 -22.92
C ARG A 192 -5.94 -4.89 -21.77
N ASP A 193 -6.40 -5.04 -20.54
CA ASP A 193 -5.60 -4.79 -19.34
C ASP A 193 -4.41 -5.76 -19.24
N PHE A 194 -4.61 -7.04 -19.58
CA PHE A 194 -3.50 -7.98 -19.68
C PHE A 194 -2.44 -7.52 -20.68
N ALA A 195 -2.86 -7.07 -21.88
CA ALA A 195 -1.96 -6.61 -22.93
C ALA A 195 -1.19 -5.33 -22.53
N THR A 196 -1.84 -4.37 -21.88
CA THR A 196 -1.19 -3.13 -21.40
C THR A 196 -0.21 -3.40 -20.25
N THR A 197 -0.54 -4.35 -19.37
CA THR A 197 0.34 -4.74 -18.26
C THR A 197 1.58 -5.51 -18.76
N SER A 198 1.44 -6.30 -19.83
CA SER A 198 2.57 -7.03 -20.46
C SER A 198 3.50 -6.16 -21.31
N ALA A 199 3.06 -4.97 -21.75
CA ALA A 199 3.82 -4.11 -22.69
C ALA A 199 4.75 -3.09 -22.01
N LEU A 200 4.73 -2.99 -20.67
CA LEU A 200 5.58 -2.09 -19.88
C LEU A 200 6.83 -2.79 -19.30
N GLY A 201 7.25 -3.90 -19.91
CA GLY A 201 8.46 -4.66 -19.56
C GLY A 201 9.61 -4.37 -20.50
#